data_AF-A0A251NRF2-F1
#
_entry.id   AF-A0A251NRF2-F1
#
_cell.length_a   1.000
_cell.length_b   1.000
_cell.length_c   1.000
_cell.angle_alpha   90.00
_cell.angle_beta   90.00
_cell.angle_gamma   90.00
#
_symmetry.space_group_name_H-M   'P 1'
#
loop_
_entity.id
_entity.type
_entity.pdbx_description
1 polymer ?
#
loop_
_entity_poly.entity_id
_entity_poly.type
_entity_poly.pdbx_seq_one_letter_code
_entity_poly.pdbx_strand_id
1 'polypeptide(L)'
;MNHKHCFEALDKSLSDILSHVNPLDNNVPFGGKPLLLGGDFRQILPVIPGGTREEIIDASLNSSYLWPSFKIFHLKENMRLSKNGLNIEEKQKINDFATWILRIGNGQIVDIDDPNDKDASWIKIPQDLLIHSYTHPIHSIFLATYPNFETNYNNFTYLRERAIVTPRNTTVTEINNYAIDLLPGQERIYLSSDSLCSSSENSENLTILYPTEFLNKLEFNGLPSYYLALKIGMPIMLLRNLNQSSGLCNGTRLVITQLYDKIIEAKILAGSNIGHKVFIPRISLTATESKWPFIFKRRQFPIRPCYAMTINKSQGQSLKQVGLYLSQPVFTHGQLYVALSRVTSRQGLKILIENNQEVPNNYTKNIVYKDVLQNL
;
A
#
# COMPACT_ATOMS: atom_id res chain seq x y z
N MET A 1 -7.45 -6.45 5.46
CA MET A 1 -7.04 -5.11 5.94
C MET A 1 -7.99 -4.46 6.96
N ASN A 2 -9.32 -4.54 6.85
CA ASN A 2 -10.20 -3.94 7.89
C ASN A 2 -10.36 -4.86 9.10
N HIS A 3 -10.28 -4.30 10.30
CA HIS A 3 -10.49 -5.01 11.56
C HIS A 3 -11.94 -5.48 11.69
N LYS A 4 -12.19 -6.66 12.28
CA LYS A 4 -13.53 -7.23 12.50
C LYS A 4 -14.48 -6.27 13.22
N HIS A 5 -13.98 -5.57 14.24
CA HIS A 5 -14.70 -4.52 14.98
C HIS A 5 -15.34 -3.45 14.09
N CYS A 6 -14.80 -3.12 12.91
CA CYS A 6 -15.48 -2.19 12.01
C CYS A 6 -16.84 -2.74 11.54
N PHE A 7 -16.92 -4.04 11.30
CA PHE A 7 -18.14 -4.72 10.87
C PHE A 7 -19.08 -4.99 12.05
N GLU A 8 -18.54 -5.35 13.21
CA GLU A 8 -19.32 -5.56 14.44
C GLU A 8 -19.92 -4.25 14.97
N ALA A 9 -19.18 -3.14 14.87
CA ALA A 9 -19.71 -1.82 15.20
C ALA A 9 -20.80 -1.40 14.22
N LEU A 10 -20.63 -1.68 12.92
CA LEU A 10 -21.66 -1.43 11.92
C LEU A 10 -22.93 -2.25 12.18
N ASP A 11 -22.78 -3.54 12.48
CA ASP A 11 -23.85 -4.45 12.87
C ASP A 11 -24.64 -3.90 14.05
N LYS A 12 -23.97 -3.64 15.17
CA LYS A 12 -24.59 -3.07 16.38
C LYS A 12 -25.28 -1.73 16.12
N SER A 13 -24.64 -0.85 15.35
CA SER A 13 -25.19 0.47 15.03
C SER A 13 -26.45 0.36 14.18
N LEU A 14 -26.47 -0.52 13.18
CA LEU A 14 -27.64 -0.72 12.33
C LEU A 14 -28.77 -1.40 13.08
N SER A 15 -28.49 -2.41 13.90
CA SER A 15 -29.49 -3.07 14.73
C SER A 15 -30.14 -2.08 15.70
N ASP A 16 -29.35 -1.24 16.38
CA ASP A 16 -29.85 -0.20 17.27
C ASP A 16 -30.79 0.79 16.53
N ILE A 17 -30.31 1.38 15.44
CA ILE A 17 -31.08 2.36 14.64
C ILE A 17 -32.37 1.75 14.07
N LEU A 18 -32.33 0.51 13.58
CA LEU A 18 -33.45 -0.12 12.88
C LEU A 18 -34.44 -0.79 13.83
N SER A 19 -34.02 -1.17 15.03
CA SER A 19 -34.90 -1.77 16.05
C SER A 19 -36.04 -0.84 16.48
N HIS A 20 -35.85 0.48 16.37
CA HIS A 20 -36.88 1.49 16.59
C HIS A 20 -38.02 1.44 15.56
N VAL A 21 -37.74 0.94 14.35
CA VAL A 21 -38.70 0.83 13.26
C VAL A 21 -39.42 -0.52 13.31
N ASN A 22 -38.69 -1.59 13.66
CA ASN A 22 -39.24 -2.93 13.83
C ASN A 22 -38.48 -3.69 14.94
N PRO A 23 -39.12 -3.99 16.09
CA PRO A 23 -38.47 -4.66 17.22
C PRO A 23 -37.90 -6.04 16.89
N LEU A 24 -38.36 -6.68 15.82
CA LEU A 24 -37.88 -7.99 15.36
C LEU A 24 -36.48 -7.93 14.73
N ASP A 25 -36.02 -6.74 14.32
CA ASP A 25 -34.73 -6.56 13.65
C ASP A 25 -33.55 -6.50 14.64
N ASN A 26 -33.81 -6.48 15.96
CA ASN A 26 -32.78 -6.39 16.99
C ASN A 26 -31.87 -7.62 17.05
N ASN A 27 -32.35 -8.78 16.60
CA ASN A 27 -31.62 -10.04 16.59
C ASN A 27 -31.16 -10.47 15.19
N VAL A 28 -31.35 -9.62 14.18
CA VAL A 28 -30.95 -9.91 12.79
C VAL A 28 -29.65 -9.16 12.51
N PRO A 29 -28.61 -9.82 11.97
CA PRO A 29 -27.37 -9.15 11.60
C PRO A 29 -27.65 -7.92 10.71
N PHE A 30 -26.98 -6.82 11.03
CA PHE A 30 -27.06 -5.52 10.36
C PHE A 30 -28.50 -4.95 10.30
N GLY A 31 -29.35 -5.26 11.28
CA GLY A 31 -30.76 -4.86 11.32
C GLY A 31 -31.53 -5.28 10.06
N GLY A 32 -31.21 -6.47 9.51
CA GLY A 32 -31.87 -7.02 8.32
C GLY A 32 -31.44 -6.41 6.99
N LYS A 33 -30.45 -5.51 6.97
CA LYS A 33 -29.95 -4.94 5.71
C LYS A 33 -29.07 -5.95 4.95
N PRO A 34 -29.26 -6.08 3.61
CA PRO A 34 -28.41 -6.94 2.81
C PRO A 34 -26.99 -6.36 2.75
N LEU A 35 -25.99 -7.19 3.06
CA LEU A 35 -24.59 -6.84 3.00
C LEU A 35 -23.86 -7.72 2.00
N LEU A 36 -23.14 -7.10 1.06
CA LEU A 36 -22.26 -7.78 0.11
C LEU A 36 -20.82 -7.33 0.37
N LEU A 37 -19.95 -8.30 0.70
CA LEU A 37 -18.53 -8.06 0.92
C LEU A 37 -17.71 -8.73 -0.18
N GLY A 38 -16.66 -8.03 -0.63
CA GLY A 38 -15.68 -8.55 -1.57
C GLY A 38 -14.28 -8.45 -0.98
N GLY A 39 -13.52 -9.54 -1.02
CA GLY A 39 -12.19 -9.59 -0.43
C GLY A 39 -11.43 -10.85 -0.81
N ASP A 40 -10.17 -10.89 -0.39
CA ASP A 40 -9.26 -12.01 -0.63
C ASP A 40 -8.33 -12.13 0.58
N PHE A 41 -8.55 -13.18 1.37
CA PHE A 41 -7.84 -13.41 2.62
C PHE A 41 -6.38 -13.85 2.44
N ARG A 42 -5.94 -14.10 1.19
CA ARG A 42 -4.52 -14.28 0.86
C ARG A 42 -3.75 -12.96 0.85
N GLN A 43 -4.46 -11.84 0.84
CA GLN A 43 -3.86 -10.50 0.90
C GLN A 43 -3.56 -10.10 2.35
N ILE A 44 -3.00 -8.91 2.52
CA ILE A 44 -2.58 -8.44 3.84
C ILE A 44 -3.79 -8.28 4.77
N LEU A 45 -3.66 -8.88 5.95
CA LEU A 45 -4.63 -8.86 7.04
C LEU A 45 -4.66 -7.49 7.74
N PRO A 46 -5.58 -7.26 8.70
CA PRO A 46 -5.56 -6.03 9.49
C PRO A 46 -4.22 -5.84 10.20
N VAL A 47 -3.72 -4.60 10.18
CA VAL A 47 -2.44 -4.27 10.84
C VAL A 47 -2.73 -3.96 12.30
N ILE A 48 -2.17 -4.76 13.21
CA ILE A 48 -2.23 -4.56 14.65
C ILE A 48 -0.87 -4.07 15.13
N PRO A 49 -0.73 -2.81 15.59
CA PRO A 49 0.55 -2.27 16.04
C PRO A 49 1.11 -3.05 17.23
N GLY A 50 2.30 -3.65 17.07
CA GLY A 50 2.91 -4.49 18.10
C GLY A 50 2.19 -5.82 18.32
N GLY A 51 1.21 -6.16 17.48
CA GLY A 51 0.38 -7.33 17.67
C GLY A 51 1.07 -8.63 17.28
N THR A 52 0.68 -9.72 17.95
CA THR A 52 1.13 -11.08 17.64
C THR A 52 0.42 -11.63 16.40
N ARG A 53 0.89 -12.77 15.91
CA ARG A 53 0.23 -13.54 14.84
C ARG A 53 -1.23 -13.82 15.22
N GLU A 54 -1.46 -14.29 16.44
CA GLU A 54 -2.78 -14.67 16.93
C GLU A 54 -3.72 -13.47 16.97
N GLU A 55 -3.25 -12.31 17.40
CA GLU A 55 -4.05 -11.07 17.42
C GLU A 55 -4.39 -10.58 16.01
N ILE A 56 -3.48 -10.72 15.04
CA ILE A 56 -3.76 -10.38 13.62
C ILE A 56 -4.84 -11.30 13.04
N ILE A 57 -4.78 -12.59 13.36
CA ILE A 57 -5.79 -13.57 12.93
C ILE A 57 -7.12 -13.29 13.61
N ASP A 58 -7.12 -13.02 14.91
CA ASP A 58 -8.33 -12.68 15.66
C ASP A 58 -8.99 -11.40 15.14
N ALA A 59 -8.19 -10.42 14.72
CA ALA A 59 -8.68 -9.17 14.13
C ALA A 59 -9.35 -9.36 12.75
N SER A 60 -9.18 -10.51 12.10
CA SER A 60 -9.75 -10.78 10.77
C SER A 60 -11.25 -11.05 10.83
N LEU A 61 -11.98 -10.71 9.76
CA LEU A 61 -13.45 -10.83 9.73
C LEU A 61 -13.96 -12.27 9.95
N ASN A 62 -13.19 -13.27 9.51
CA ASN A 62 -13.55 -14.67 9.68
C ASN A 62 -13.37 -15.20 11.11
N SER A 63 -12.86 -14.38 12.03
CA SER A 63 -12.83 -14.63 13.47
C SER A 63 -13.95 -13.88 14.21
N SER A 64 -14.85 -13.20 13.49
CA SER A 64 -15.98 -12.48 14.09
C SER A 64 -17.16 -13.41 14.38
N TYR A 65 -17.97 -13.07 15.39
CA TYR A 65 -19.27 -13.73 15.63
C TYR A 65 -20.23 -13.60 14.43
N LEU A 66 -20.00 -12.63 13.55
CA LEU A 66 -20.78 -12.42 12.33
C LEU A 66 -20.45 -13.43 11.22
N TRP A 67 -19.28 -14.08 11.26
CA TRP A 67 -18.81 -14.92 10.17
C TRP A 67 -19.78 -16.06 9.80
N PRO A 68 -20.37 -16.80 10.75
CA PRO A 68 -21.35 -17.85 10.45
C PRO A 68 -22.62 -17.36 9.74
N SER A 69 -22.92 -16.06 9.79
CA SER A 69 -24.08 -15.47 9.11
C SER A 69 -23.83 -15.17 7.63
N PHE A 70 -22.57 -15.21 7.16
CA PHE A 70 -22.25 -14.95 5.77
C PHE A 70 -22.37 -16.20 4.90
N LYS A 71 -22.91 -16.02 3.70
CA LYS A 71 -22.83 -17.01 2.63
C LYS A 71 -21.64 -16.70 1.72
N ILE A 72 -20.75 -17.67 1.56
CA ILE A 72 -19.49 -17.48 0.84
C ILE A 72 -19.64 -17.89 -0.62
N PHE A 73 -19.19 -17.02 -1.52
CA PHE A 73 -19.16 -17.26 -2.96
C PHE A 73 -17.73 -17.08 -3.49
N HIS A 74 -17.23 -18.07 -4.24
CA HIS A 74 -15.88 -18.03 -4.80
C HIS A 74 -15.90 -17.66 -6.27
N LEU A 75 -15.21 -16.57 -6.63
CA LEU A 75 -14.94 -16.22 -8.02
C LEU A 75 -13.73 -17.04 -8.52
N LYS A 76 -13.97 -17.96 -9.46
CA LYS A 76 -12.95 -18.89 -9.99
C LYS A 76 -12.43 -18.49 -11.37
N GLU A 77 -13.19 -17.73 -12.13
CA GLU A 77 -12.82 -17.35 -13.49
C GLU A 77 -11.87 -16.15 -13.50
N ASN A 78 -10.71 -16.33 -14.15
CA ASN A 78 -9.75 -15.25 -14.33
C ASN A 78 -10.10 -14.43 -15.56
N MET A 79 -10.82 -13.33 -15.34
CA MET A 79 -11.24 -12.38 -16.39
C MET A 79 -10.07 -11.79 -17.21
N ARG A 80 -8.81 -11.89 -16.75
CA ARG A 80 -7.64 -11.46 -17.54
C ARG A 80 -7.42 -12.35 -18.77
N LEU A 81 -7.85 -13.60 -18.74
CA LEU A 81 -7.78 -14.55 -19.85
C LEU A 81 -8.84 -14.28 -20.94
N SER A 82 -9.91 -13.58 -20.57
CA SER A 82 -11.06 -13.28 -21.44
C SER A 82 -10.85 -11.99 -22.27
N LYS A 83 -9.63 -11.42 -22.29
CA LYS A 83 -9.33 -10.25 -23.13
C LYS A 83 -9.34 -10.62 -24.61
N ASN A 84 -10.04 -9.81 -25.41
CA ASN A 84 -10.07 -9.94 -26.87
C ASN A 84 -8.66 -9.75 -27.46
N GLY A 85 -8.27 -10.63 -28.38
CA GLY A 85 -6.99 -10.55 -29.10
C GLY A 85 -5.85 -11.39 -28.52
N LEU A 86 -6.04 -12.11 -27.41
CA LEU A 86 -5.03 -13.04 -26.89
C LEU A 86 -5.02 -14.35 -27.68
N ASN A 87 -3.85 -14.74 -28.16
CA ASN A 87 -3.66 -16.07 -28.75
C ASN A 87 -3.61 -17.18 -27.66
N ILE A 88 -3.63 -18.45 -28.07
CA ILE A 88 -3.69 -19.60 -27.15
C ILE A 88 -2.46 -19.62 -26.23
N GLU A 89 -1.27 -19.35 -26.76
CA GLU A 89 -0.01 -19.36 -25.99
C GLU A 89 0.04 -18.24 -24.94
N GLU A 90 -0.44 -17.04 -25.27
CA GLU A 90 -0.51 -15.91 -24.35
C GLU A 90 -1.49 -16.19 -23.21
N LYS A 91 -2.65 -16.79 -23.52
CA LYS A 91 -3.60 -17.24 -22.50
C LYS A 91 -2.96 -18.26 -21.56
N GLN A 92 -2.22 -19.23 -22.11
CA GLN A 92 -1.51 -20.23 -21.30
C GLN A 92 -0.46 -19.58 -20.40
N LYS A 93 0.39 -18.69 -20.92
CA LYS A 93 1.39 -17.96 -20.13
C LYS A 93 0.76 -17.13 -18.99
N ILE A 94 -0.37 -16.46 -19.26
CA ILE A 94 -1.11 -15.71 -18.23
C ILE A 94 -1.69 -16.65 -17.18
N ASN A 95 -2.24 -17.79 -17.59
CA ASN A 95 -2.81 -18.78 -16.70
C ASN A 95 -1.76 -19.44 -15.79
N ASP A 96 -0.62 -19.83 -16.36
CA ASP A 96 0.50 -20.42 -15.61
C ASP A 96 1.05 -19.43 -14.59
N PHE A 97 1.19 -18.17 -14.98
CA PHE A 97 1.61 -17.11 -14.07
C PHE A 97 0.60 -16.85 -12.95
N ALA A 98 -0.70 -16.78 -13.27
CA ALA A 98 -1.75 -16.62 -12.28
C ALA A 98 -1.79 -17.80 -11.29
N THR A 99 -1.64 -19.03 -11.81
CA THR A 99 -1.59 -20.25 -11.01
C THR A 99 -0.38 -20.23 -10.07
N TRP A 100 0.79 -19.83 -10.56
CA TRP A 100 1.99 -19.67 -9.74
C TRP A 100 1.78 -18.65 -8.60
N ILE A 101 1.19 -17.49 -8.88
CA ILE A 101 0.86 -16.48 -7.86
C ILE A 101 -0.13 -17.05 -6.83
N LEU A 102 -1.16 -17.77 -7.26
CA LEU A 102 -2.13 -18.39 -6.35
C LEU A 102 -1.49 -19.44 -5.44
N ARG A 103 -0.57 -20.26 -5.96
CA ARG A 103 0.18 -21.23 -5.16
C ARG A 103 1.06 -20.54 -4.10
N ILE A 104 1.64 -19.38 -4.41
CA ILE A 104 2.36 -18.56 -3.42
C ILE A 104 1.40 -18.05 -2.34
N GLY A 105 0.25 -17.50 -2.73
CA GLY A 105 -0.75 -16.98 -1.79
C GLY A 105 -1.36 -18.04 -0.88
N ASN A 106 -1.44 -19.29 -1.35
CA ASN A 106 -1.91 -20.44 -0.56
C ASN A 106 -0.79 -21.11 0.27
N GLY A 107 0.46 -20.65 0.18
CA GLY A 107 1.59 -21.25 0.89
C GLY A 107 1.93 -22.66 0.40
N GLN A 108 1.67 -22.96 -0.89
CA GLN A 108 1.89 -24.27 -1.52
C GLN A 108 3.23 -24.37 -2.25
N ILE A 109 3.98 -23.26 -2.33
CA ILE A 109 5.36 -23.24 -2.80
C ILE A 109 6.25 -23.09 -1.58
N VAL A 110 7.03 -24.13 -1.30
CA VAL A 110 7.97 -24.21 -0.20
C VAL A 110 9.23 -24.87 -0.77
N ASP A 111 10.39 -24.27 -0.50
CA ASP A 111 11.69 -24.87 -0.84
C ASP A 111 12.46 -25.14 0.46
N ILE A 112 12.60 -24.13 1.33
CA ILE A 112 13.25 -24.26 2.63
C ILE A 112 12.31 -23.68 3.71
N ASP A 113 11.99 -24.44 4.75
CA ASP A 113 11.21 -23.93 5.88
C ASP A 113 12.03 -22.93 6.72
N ASP A 114 11.39 -21.90 7.28
CA ASP A 114 12.05 -20.99 8.21
C ASP A 114 12.09 -21.63 9.62
N PRO A 115 13.28 -21.84 10.21
CA PRO A 115 13.39 -22.52 11.51
C PRO A 115 12.78 -21.70 12.66
N ASN A 116 12.61 -20.39 12.49
CA ASN A 116 12.10 -19.48 13.52
C ASN A 116 10.62 -19.13 13.35
N ASP A 117 10.00 -19.51 12.22
CA ASP A 117 8.66 -19.08 11.87
C ASP A 117 7.92 -20.17 11.07
N LYS A 118 7.04 -20.91 11.76
CA LYS A 118 6.28 -22.04 11.20
C LYS A 118 5.36 -21.66 10.03
N ASP A 119 4.99 -20.39 9.91
CA ASP A 119 4.12 -19.90 8.85
C ASP A 119 4.91 -19.34 7.66
N ALA A 120 6.23 -19.42 7.74
CA ALA A 120 7.11 -18.87 6.74
C ALA A 120 8.01 -19.91 6.09
N SER A 121 8.21 -19.71 4.80
CA SER A 121 9.13 -20.49 3.99
C SER A 121 9.91 -19.60 3.06
N TRP A 122 11.12 -20.03 2.73
CA TRP A 122 11.90 -19.47 1.65
C TRP A 122 11.49 -20.13 0.34
N ILE A 123 11.21 -19.29 -0.65
CA ILE A 123 10.85 -19.73 -1.99
C ILE A 123 11.88 -19.23 -3.00
N LYS A 124 12.20 -20.08 -3.96
CA LYS A 124 13.06 -19.73 -5.09
C LYS A 124 12.28 -18.94 -6.14
N ILE A 125 12.78 -17.77 -6.49
CA ILE A 125 12.22 -16.94 -7.55
C ILE A 125 12.77 -17.39 -8.91
N PRO A 126 11.90 -17.54 -9.93
CA PRO A 126 12.31 -17.85 -11.30
C PRO A 126 13.32 -16.85 -11.88
N GLN A 127 14.29 -17.36 -12.65
CA GLN A 127 15.42 -16.57 -13.13
C GLN A 127 15.05 -15.44 -14.09
N ASP A 128 13.96 -15.58 -14.85
CA ASP A 128 13.46 -14.58 -15.80
C ASP A 128 12.84 -13.33 -15.12
N LEU A 129 12.41 -13.50 -13.87
CA LEU A 129 11.87 -12.42 -13.04
C LEU A 129 12.96 -11.65 -12.29
N LEU A 130 14.12 -12.28 -12.07
CA LEU A 130 15.19 -11.70 -11.27
C LEU A 130 16.03 -10.70 -12.07
N ILE A 131 16.44 -9.62 -11.40
CA ILE A 131 17.49 -8.71 -11.87
C ILE A 131 18.82 -9.24 -11.35
N HIS A 132 19.64 -9.75 -12.25
CA HIS A 132 20.98 -10.27 -11.95
C HIS A 132 22.04 -9.18 -12.06
N SER A 133 23.18 -9.41 -11.40
CA SER A 133 24.45 -8.69 -11.64
C SER A 133 24.30 -7.16 -11.68
N TYR A 134 24.02 -6.56 -10.52
CA TYR A 134 23.93 -5.12 -10.36
C TYR A 134 25.07 -4.59 -9.49
N THR A 135 25.52 -3.36 -9.76
CA THR A 135 26.45 -2.62 -8.90
C THR A 135 25.70 -1.79 -7.84
N HIS A 136 24.63 -1.13 -8.27
CA HIS A 136 23.79 -0.29 -7.42
C HIS A 136 22.33 -0.77 -7.44
N PRO A 137 21.82 -1.36 -6.34
CA PRO A 137 20.48 -1.96 -6.28
C PRO A 137 19.35 -1.01 -6.71
N ILE A 138 19.31 0.19 -6.11
CA ILE A 138 18.28 1.20 -6.37
C ILE A 138 18.29 1.64 -7.84
N HIS A 139 19.46 1.92 -8.39
CA HIS A 139 19.61 2.27 -9.80
C HIS A 139 19.09 1.15 -10.71
N SER A 140 19.47 -0.10 -10.44
CA SER A 140 19.08 -1.25 -11.27
C SER A 140 17.58 -1.55 -11.24
N ILE A 141 16.94 -1.54 -10.06
CA ILE A 141 15.49 -1.73 -9.99
C ILE A 141 14.74 -0.54 -10.61
N PHE A 142 15.29 0.67 -10.47
CA PHE A 142 14.71 1.85 -11.09
C PHE A 142 14.74 1.76 -12.61
N LEU A 143 15.88 1.45 -13.23
CA LEU A 143 15.98 1.29 -14.68
C LEU A 143 15.11 0.14 -15.22
N ALA A 144 15.03 -0.97 -14.49
CA ALA A 144 14.19 -2.10 -14.89
C ALA A 144 12.69 -1.75 -14.87
N THR A 145 12.28 -0.87 -13.95
CA THR A 145 10.88 -0.46 -13.81
C THR A 145 10.53 0.74 -14.69
N TYR A 146 11.47 1.68 -14.81
CA TYR A 146 11.37 2.94 -15.53
C TYR A 146 12.44 3.00 -16.65
N PRO A 147 12.33 2.17 -17.71
CA PRO A 147 13.25 2.23 -18.83
C PRO A 147 13.09 3.54 -19.59
N ASN A 148 14.19 4.11 -20.09
CA ASN A 148 14.20 5.38 -20.83
C ASN A 148 13.55 6.53 -20.04
N PHE A 149 13.85 6.63 -18.75
CA PHE A 149 13.24 7.63 -17.85
C PHE A 149 13.49 9.07 -18.32
N GLU A 150 14.70 9.39 -18.79
CA GLU A 150 15.10 10.72 -19.25
C GLU A 150 14.22 11.29 -20.38
N THR A 151 13.62 10.42 -21.21
CA THR A 151 12.73 10.84 -22.29
C THR A 151 11.25 10.73 -21.91
N ASN A 152 10.91 9.90 -20.92
CA ASN A 152 9.53 9.56 -20.56
C ASN A 152 9.07 10.10 -19.20
N TYR A 153 9.90 10.86 -18.47
CA TYR A 153 9.59 11.35 -17.13
C TYR A 153 8.32 12.22 -17.05
N ASN A 154 7.91 12.86 -18.16
CA ASN A 154 6.68 13.66 -18.28
C ASN A 154 5.51 12.84 -18.87
N ASN A 155 5.76 11.66 -19.41
CA ASN A 155 4.72 10.90 -20.10
C ASN A 155 3.69 10.32 -19.11
N PHE A 156 2.46 10.82 -19.22
CA PHE A 156 1.35 10.44 -18.34
C PHE A 156 1.07 8.93 -18.31
N THR A 157 0.97 8.30 -19.48
CA THR A 157 0.68 6.86 -19.61
C THR A 157 1.85 6.04 -19.08
N TYR A 158 3.07 6.49 -19.38
CA TYR A 158 4.29 5.84 -18.90
C TYR A 158 4.35 5.76 -17.38
N LEU A 159 4.12 6.88 -16.68
CA LEU A 159 4.15 6.95 -15.21
C LEU A 159 2.98 6.20 -14.56
N ARG A 160 1.79 6.29 -15.17
CA ARG A 160 0.57 5.64 -14.67
C ARG A 160 0.75 4.14 -14.51
N GLU A 161 1.34 3.50 -15.51
CA GLU A 161 1.33 2.04 -15.65
C GLU A 161 2.42 1.33 -14.83
N ARG A 162 3.25 2.07 -14.07
CA ARG A 162 4.49 1.58 -13.47
C ARG A 162 4.64 2.06 -12.04
N ALA A 163 5.17 1.21 -11.16
CA ALA A 163 5.63 1.58 -9.83
C ALA A 163 6.64 0.57 -9.28
N ILE A 164 7.52 1.04 -8.41
CA ILE A 164 8.36 0.18 -7.58
C ILE A 164 7.61 -0.11 -6.28
N VAL A 165 7.63 -1.35 -5.82
CA VAL A 165 7.01 -1.79 -4.58
C VAL A 165 8.04 -2.45 -3.67
N THR A 166 7.99 -2.14 -2.38
CA THR A 166 8.94 -2.65 -1.38
C THR A 166 8.26 -2.81 -0.02
N PRO A 167 8.77 -3.65 0.91
CA PRO A 167 8.11 -3.88 2.19
C PRO A 167 8.10 -2.67 3.13
N ARG A 168 9.17 -1.85 3.15
CA ARG A 168 9.38 -0.80 4.17
C ARG A 168 9.32 0.61 3.62
N ASN A 169 8.88 1.56 4.45
CA ASN A 169 8.81 2.98 4.07
C ASN A 169 10.19 3.63 3.90
N THR A 170 11.22 3.17 4.62
CA THR A 170 12.59 3.72 4.49
C THR A 170 13.12 3.54 3.07
N THR A 171 13.04 2.31 2.55
CA THR A 171 13.42 1.97 1.17
C THR A 171 12.57 2.73 0.14
N VAL A 172 11.28 2.97 0.42
CA VAL A 172 10.43 3.83 -0.43
C VAL A 172 10.99 5.25 -0.51
N THR A 173 11.41 5.82 0.62
CA THR A 173 11.98 7.16 0.67
C THR A 173 13.29 7.23 -0.11
N GLU A 174 14.19 6.26 0.06
CA GLU A 174 15.47 6.17 -0.66
C GLU A 174 15.27 6.13 -2.19
N ILE A 175 14.39 5.25 -2.68
CA ILE A 175 14.11 5.15 -4.13
C ILE A 175 13.47 6.43 -4.67
N ASN A 176 12.55 7.02 -3.92
CA ASN A 176 11.88 8.24 -4.36
C ASN A 176 12.84 9.44 -4.39
N ASN A 177 13.75 9.57 -3.42
CA ASN A 177 14.78 10.61 -3.42
C ASN A 177 15.72 10.43 -4.63
N TYR A 178 16.18 9.21 -4.87
CA TYR A 178 16.96 8.87 -6.06
C TYR A 178 16.24 9.28 -7.36
N ALA A 179 14.94 9.01 -7.46
CA ALA A 179 14.15 9.39 -8.63
C ALA A 179 13.99 10.92 -8.80
N ILE A 180 13.90 11.67 -7.69
CA ILE A 180 13.84 13.14 -7.70
C ILE A 180 15.16 13.73 -8.18
N ASP A 181 16.30 13.16 -7.77
CA ASP A 181 17.62 13.62 -8.18
C ASP A 181 17.83 13.45 -9.70
N LEU A 182 17.27 12.38 -10.29
CA LEU A 182 17.29 12.15 -11.73
C LEU A 182 16.37 13.05 -12.55
N LEU A 183 15.33 13.62 -11.94
CA LEU A 183 14.35 14.42 -12.67
C LEU A 183 14.97 15.75 -13.15
N PRO A 184 14.84 16.09 -14.43
CA PRO A 184 15.20 17.42 -14.89
C PRO A 184 14.20 18.46 -14.38
N GLY A 185 14.65 19.72 -14.28
CA GLY A 185 13.81 20.86 -13.92
C GLY A 185 14.05 21.40 -12.51
N GLN A 186 13.45 22.55 -12.26
CA GLN A 186 13.62 23.28 -11.01
C GLN A 186 12.89 22.59 -9.86
N GLU A 187 13.61 22.29 -8.79
CA GLU A 187 13.05 21.81 -7.55
C GLU A 187 12.34 22.95 -6.81
N ARG A 188 11.13 22.67 -6.30
CA ARG A 188 10.44 23.54 -5.36
C ARG A 188 10.29 22.83 -4.02
N ILE A 189 10.76 23.50 -2.98
CA ILE A 189 10.76 22.99 -1.62
C ILE A 189 9.58 23.59 -0.86
N TYR A 190 8.83 22.72 -0.18
CA TYR A 190 7.75 23.10 0.71
C TYR A 190 8.04 22.64 2.12
N LEU A 191 8.37 23.59 3.01
CA LEU A 191 8.52 23.33 4.44
C LEU A 191 7.15 23.27 5.12
N SER A 192 6.98 22.36 6.07
CA SER A 192 5.76 22.29 6.88
C SER A 192 5.74 23.35 7.98
N SER A 193 4.57 23.51 8.61
CA SER A 193 4.42 24.27 9.84
C SER A 193 3.98 23.30 10.93
N ASP A 194 4.85 23.08 11.91
CA ASP A 194 4.70 22.09 12.96
C ASP A 194 4.36 22.78 14.28
N SER A 195 3.45 22.19 15.04
CA SER A 195 2.90 22.76 16.27
C SER A 195 2.42 21.66 17.22
N LEU A 196 2.27 22.01 18.50
CA LEU A 196 1.64 21.16 19.51
C LEU A 196 0.19 21.58 19.72
N CYS A 197 -0.71 20.63 19.96
CA CYS A 197 -2.08 20.95 20.36
C CYS A 197 -2.11 21.48 21.80
N SER A 198 -2.77 22.62 22.01
CA SER A 198 -2.83 23.36 23.28
C SER A 198 -3.94 22.90 24.24
N SER A 199 -4.51 21.71 24.04
CA SER A 199 -5.65 21.23 24.84
C SER A 199 -5.28 20.61 26.18
N SER A 200 -4.00 20.63 26.55
CA SER A 200 -3.52 20.27 27.89
C SER A 200 -3.17 21.55 28.66
N GLU A 201 -3.54 21.61 29.94
CA GLU A 201 -3.38 22.76 30.87
C GLU A 201 -1.90 23.20 31.10
N ASN A 202 -0.95 22.74 30.28
CA ASN A 202 0.50 22.95 30.37
C ASN A 202 1.16 23.35 29.02
N SER A 203 0.43 24.00 28.10
CA SER A 203 0.93 24.31 26.74
C SER A 203 2.20 25.16 26.68
N GLU A 204 2.36 26.11 27.61
CA GLU A 204 3.55 26.97 27.67
C GLU A 204 4.80 26.19 28.08
N ASN A 205 4.69 25.28 29.06
CA ASN A 205 5.79 24.39 29.48
C ASN A 205 6.23 23.46 28.34
N LEU A 206 5.29 22.92 27.57
CA LEU A 206 5.59 22.02 26.46
C LEU A 206 6.34 22.72 25.32
N THR A 207 6.06 24.00 25.06
CA THR A 207 6.71 24.74 23.97
C THR A 207 8.17 25.06 24.30
N ILE A 208 8.49 25.27 25.58
CA ILE A 208 9.88 25.42 26.05
C ILE A 208 10.63 24.09 25.98
N LEU A 209 9.98 22.98 26.35
CA LEU A 209 10.60 21.65 26.36
C LEU A 209 10.83 21.07 24.96
N TYR A 210 10.00 21.46 23.99
CA TYR A 210 10.01 20.92 22.63
C TYR A 210 10.12 22.05 21.58
N PRO A 211 11.34 22.52 21.27
CA PRO A 211 11.55 23.59 20.31
C PRO A 211 11.17 23.17 18.88
N THR A 212 10.85 24.14 18.02
CA THR A 212 10.38 23.88 16.66
C THR A 212 11.39 23.08 15.82
N GLU A 213 12.69 23.28 16.03
CA GLU A 213 13.76 22.54 15.35
C GLU A 213 13.74 21.04 15.71
N PHE A 214 13.32 20.70 16.92
CA PHE A 214 13.10 19.32 17.32
C PHE A 214 11.84 18.76 16.65
N LEU A 215 10.74 19.52 16.67
CA LEU A 215 9.47 19.14 16.03
C LEU A 215 9.63 18.86 14.53
N ASN A 216 10.41 19.69 13.83
CA ASN A 216 10.68 19.56 12.39
C ASN A 216 11.44 18.28 12.04
N LYS A 217 12.15 17.66 13.00
CA LYS A 217 12.88 16.39 12.80
C LYS A 217 12.00 15.16 13.06
N LEU A 218 10.80 15.34 13.63
CA LEU A 218 9.92 14.23 13.91
C LEU A 218 9.24 13.75 12.63
N GLU A 219 9.32 12.45 12.38
CA GLU A 219 8.64 11.76 11.30
C GLU A 219 7.63 10.77 11.87
N PHE A 220 6.41 10.79 11.33
CA PHE A 220 5.29 9.98 11.80
C PHE A 220 4.63 9.24 10.65
N ASN A 221 4.13 8.03 10.91
CA ASN A 221 3.42 7.29 9.88
C ASN A 221 2.13 8.01 9.48
N GLY A 222 1.92 8.17 8.16
CA GLY A 222 0.73 8.81 7.61
C GLY A 222 0.70 10.34 7.71
N LEU A 223 1.80 10.96 8.15
CA LEU A 223 2.05 12.40 7.95
C LEU A 223 3.00 12.60 6.75
N PRO A 224 2.87 13.71 6.01
CA PRO A 224 3.87 14.13 5.05
C PRO A 224 5.14 14.59 5.79
N SER A 225 6.29 14.51 5.11
CA SER A 225 7.57 14.97 5.66
C SER A 225 7.56 16.49 5.88
N TYR A 226 8.37 16.93 6.85
CA TYR A 226 8.66 18.35 7.07
C TYR A 226 9.21 18.99 5.80
N TYR A 227 10.15 18.31 5.16
CA TYR A 227 10.80 18.73 3.93
C TYR A 227 10.18 18.02 2.73
N LEU A 228 9.47 18.76 1.88
CA LEU A 228 8.85 18.21 0.67
C LEU A 228 9.43 18.87 -0.58
N ALA A 229 10.39 18.18 -1.19
CA ALA A 229 10.97 18.54 -2.48
C ALA A 229 10.11 17.97 -3.62
N LEU A 230 9.67 18.85 -4.54
CA LEU A 230 8.82 18.49 -5.67
C LEU A 230 9.31 19.11 -6.98
N LYS A 231 9.04 18.42 -8.09
CA LYS A 231 9.29 18.87 -9.46
C LYS A 231 8.05 18.64 -10.34
N ILE A 232 7.86 19.46 -11.37
CA ILE A 232 6.77 19.26 -12.33
C ILE A 232 6.98 17.95 -13.09
N GLY A 233 5.90 17.21 -13.35
CA GLY A 233 5.95 15.92 -14.03
C GLY A 233 6.15 14.72 -13.11
N MET A 234 6.44 14.92 -11.82
CA MET A 234 6.64 13.80 -10.90
C MET A 234 5.31 13.16 -10.44
N PRO A 235 5.25 11.83 -10.24
CA PRO A 235 4.15 11.16 -9.59
C PRO A 235 4.19 11.36 -8.07
N ILE A 236 3.02 11.62 -7.51
CA ILE A 236 2.77 11.75 -6.07
C ILE A 236 1.59 10.89 -5.64
N MET A 237 1.48 10.60 -4.34
CA MET A 237 0.39 9.84 -3.74
C MET A 237 -0.25 10.65 -2.62
N LEU A 238 -1.58 10.71 -2.60
CA LEU A 238 -2.33 11.30 -1.50
C LEU A 238 -2.23 10.45 -0.22
N LEU A 239 -2.07 11.12 0.92
CA LEU A 239 -1.98 10.50 2.25
C LEU A 239 -3.30 10.53 3.01
N ARG A 240 -4.28 11.33 2.56
CA ARG A 240 -5.60 11.50 3.19
C ARG A 240 -6.72 11.54 2.16
N ASN A 241 -7.91 11.22 2.63
CA ASN A 241 -9.14 11.44 1.89
C ASN A 241 -9.45 12.94 1.91
N LEU A 242 -9.49 13.56 0.73
CA LEU A 242 -9.86 14.96 0.55
C LEU A 242 -11.27 15.08 -0.03
N ASN A 243 -11.55 14.29 -1.07
CA ASN A 243 -12.85 14.25 -1.72
C ASN A 243 -13.04 12.89 -2.39
N GLN A 244 -13.84 12.03 -1.75
CA GLN A 244 -14.04 10.66 -2.21
C GLN A 244 -14.86 10.58 -3.51
N SER A 245 -15.86 11.45 -3.69
CA SER A 245 -16.66 11.49 -4.92
C SER A 245 -15.83 11.92 -6.14
N SER A 246 -14.84 12.79 -5.92
CA SER A 246 -13.86 13.17 -6.95
C SER A 246 -12.66 12.21 -7.06
N GLY A 247 -12.63 11.09 -6.33
CA GLY A 247 -11.55 10.09 -6.39
C GLY A 247 -10.26 10.50 -5.68
N LEU A 248 -10.29 11.56 -4.87
CA LEU A 248 -9.19 12.06 -4.06
C LEU A 248 -9.17 11.37 -2.69
N CYS A 249 -8.81 10.10 -2.72
CA CYS A 249 -8.70 9.23 -1.55
C CYS A 249 -7.23 9.01 -1.16
N ASN A 250 -7.00 8.51 0.05
CA ASN A 250 -5.69 8.02 0.49
C ASN A 250 -5.22 6.91 -0.45
N GLY A 251 -3.99 7.04 -0.96
CA GLY A 251 -3.42 6.11 -1.93
C GLY A 251 -3.63 6.52 -3.38
N THR A 252 -4.49 7.50 -3.70
CA THR A 252 -4.67 7.97 -5.07
C THR A 252 -3.36 8.54 -5.61
N ARG A 253 -2.89 8.00 -6.74
CA ARG A 253 -1.71 8.45 -7.46
C ARG A 253 -2.07 9.60 -8.40
N LEU A 254 -1.25 10.64 -8.40
CA LEU A 254 -1.40 11.83 -9.22
C LEU A 254 -0.07 12.16 -9.89
N VAL A 255 -0.07 12.98 -10.93
CA VAL A 255 1.14 13.58 -11.52
C VAL A 255 1.06 15.09 -11.41
N ILE A 256 2.13 15.72 -10.95
CA ILE A 256 2.19 17.17 -10.78
C ILE A 256 2.22 17.85 -12.15
N THR A 257 1.32 18.80 -12.37
CA THR A 257 1.31 19.63 -13.57
C THR A 257 1.82 21.04 -13.29
N GLN A 258 1.52 21.62 -12.13
CA GLN A 258 2.01 22.92 -11.72
C GLN A 258 2.21 23.01 -10.20
N LEU A 259 3.18 23.82 -9.80
CA LEU A 259 3.56 24.06 -8.41
C LEU A 259 3.38 25.54 -8.07
N TYR A 260 2.44 25.87 -7.18
CA TYR A 260 2.22 27.24 -6.66
C TYR A 260 2.54 27.32 -5.17
N ASP A 261 2.54 28.53 -4.58
CA ASP A 261 2.92 28.70 -3.16
C ASP A 261 2.00 27.95 -2.19
N LYS A 262 0.69 27.99 -2.43
CA LYS A 262 -0.34 27.50 -1.50
C LYS A 262 -1.13 26.30 -2.02
N ILE A 263 -0.96 25.95 -3.30
CA ILE A 263 -1.73 24.93 -4.00
C ILE A 263 -0.82 24.16 -4.95
N ILE A 264 -1.03 22.86 -5.07
CA ILE A 264 -0.41 22.02 -6.11
C ILE A 264 -1.49 21.63 -7.12
N GLU A 265 -1.21 21.85 -8.40
CA GLU A 265 -2.04 21.32 -9.48
C GLU A 265 -1.51 19.94 -9.90
N ALA A 266 -2.40 18.96 -9.98
CA ALA A 266 -2.05 17.62 -10.41
C ALA A 266 -3.15 16.99 -11.27
N LYS A 267 -2.81 15.92 -12.00
CA LYS A 267 -3.77 15.07 -12.72
C LYS A 267 -3.84 13.69 -12.10
N ILE A 268 -5.04 13.12 -12.01
CA ILE A 268 -5.26 11.78 -11.45
C ILE A 268 -4.70 10.70 -12.39
N LEU A 269 -3.83 9.82 -11.87
CA LEU A 269 -3.23 8.72 -12.64
C LEU A 269 -4.04 7.43 -12.61
N ALA A 270 -4.86 7.21 -11.58
CA ALA A 270 -5.56 5.93 -11.37
C ALA A 270 -7.01 6.13 -10.86
N GLY A 271 -7.88 5.17 -11.15
CA GLY A 271 -9.29 5.15 -10.71
C GLY A 271 -10.29 5.49 -11.82
N SER A 272 -11.52 5.86 -11.45
CA SER A 272 -12.57 6.26 -12.39
C SER A 272 -12.31 7.63 -13.02
N ASN A 273 -11.65 8.52 -12.29
CA ASN A 273 -11.47 9.93 -12.67
C ASN A 273 -10.08 10.20 -13.28
N ILE A 274 -9.52 9.24 -14.02
CA ILE A 274 -8.18 9.36 -14.64
C ILE A 274 -8.12 10.59 -15.57
N GLY A 275 -7.02 11.34 -15.49
CA GLY A 275 -6.76 12.51 -16.32
C GLY A 275 -7.42 13.80 -15.82
N HIS A 276 -8.36 13.72 -14.87
CA HIS A 276 -8.96 14.91 -14.27
C HIS A 276 -7.92 15.73 -13.52
N LYS A 277 -7.96 17.05 -13.77
CA LYS A 277 -7.14 18.04 -13.07
C LYS A 277 -7.74 18.33 -11.70
N VAL A 278 -6.87 18.38 -10.69
CA VAL A 278 -7.25 18.62 -9.29
C VAL A 278 -6.26 19.57 -8.61
N PHE A 279 -6.73 20.22 -7.56
CA PHE A 279 -5.94 21.16 -6.77
C PHE A 279 -5.81 20.64 -5.34
N ILE A 280 -4.58 20.55 -4.85
CA ILE A 280 -4.27 20.01 -3.53
C ILE A 280 -3.84 21.17 -2.63
N PRO A 281 -4.60 21.49 -1.58
CA PRO A 281 -4.21 22.49 -0.60
C PRO A 281 -3.35 21.87 0.52
N ARG A 282 -2.68 22.72 1.29
CA ARG A 282 -2.10 22.33 2.58
C ARG A 282 -3.21 22.12 3.60
N ILE A 283 -3.16 21.01 4.35
CA ILE A 283 -4.08 20.71 5.44
C ILE A 283 -3.32 20.50 6.74
N SER A 284 -3.99 20.69 7.87
CA SER A 284 -3.43 20.36 9.17
C SER A 284 -3.72 18.90 9.50
N LEU A 285 -2.69 18.17 9.91
CA LEU A 285 -2.75 16.76 10.21
C LEU A 285 -2.22 16.53 11.63
N THR A 286 -2.87 15.64 12.36
CA THR A 286 -2.47 15.30 13.73
C THR A 286 -1.82 13.92 13.74
N ALA A 287 -0.71 13.78 14.46
CA ALA A 287 -0.11 12.47 14.69
C ALA A 287 -1.05 11.61 15.55
N THR A 288 -1.24 10.36 15.14
CA THR A 288 -2.06 9.39 15.89
C THR A 288 -1.22 8.49 16.80
N GLU A 289 0.12 8.62 16.76
CA GLU A 289 1.02 7.78 17.55
C GLU A 289 1.16 8.33 18.98
N SER A 290 0.91 7.47 19.98
CA SER A 290 0.88 7.81 21.42
C SER A 290 2.25 7.75 22.12
N LYS A 291 3.35 7.61 21.37
CA LYS A 291 4.70 7.50 21.96
C LYS A 291 5.18 8.79 22.62
N TRP A 292 4.60 9.91 22.24
CA TRP A 292 4.99 11.23 22.73
C TRP A 292 3.99 11.75 23.75
N PRO A 293 4.43 12.50 24.77
CA PRO A 293 3.55 13.09 25.79
C PRO A 293 2.73 14.28 25.27
N PHE A 294 2.70 14.50 23.95
CA PHE A 294 2.05 15.61 23.30
C PHE A 294 1.32 15.16 22.04
N ILE A 295 0.32 15.94 21.64
CA ILE A 295 -0.38 15.77 20.38
C ILE A 295 0.29 16.67 19.34
N PHE A 296 1.00 16.03 18.40
CA PHE A 296 1.71 16.72 17.34
C PHE A 296 0.78 17.08 16.17
N LYS A 297 0.92 18.29 15.63
CA LYS A 297 0.15 18.79 14.48
C LYS A 297 1.09 19.38 13.42
N ARG A 298 0.98 18.87 12.19
CA ARG A 298 1.73 19.31 11.02
C ARG A 298 0.81 19.85 9.94
N ARG A 299 1.04 21.09 9.49
CA ARG A 299 0.37 21.69 8.34
C ARG A 299 1.24 21.59 7.10
N GLN A 300 0.82 20.79 6.15
CA GLN A 300 1.58 20.49 4.92
C GLN A 300 0.64 19.97 3.81
N PHE A 301 1.12 19.88 2.57
CA PHE A 301 0.40 19.15 1.53
C PHE A 301 0.30 17.66 1.91
N PRO A 302 -0.88 17.04 1.87
CA PRO A 302 -1.09 15.66 2.30
C PRO A 302 -0.67 14.67 1.20
N ILE A 303 0.57 14.79 0.73
CA ILE A 303 1.13 14.02 -0.39
C ILE A 303 2.52 13.51 -0.05
N ARG A 304 2.98 12.53 -0.83
CA ARG A 304 4.38 12.11 -0.90
C ARG A 304 4.77 11.75 -2.34
N PRO A 305 6.06 11.82 -2.71
CA PRO A 305 6.55 11.24 -3.96
C PRO A 305 6.15 9.77 -4.12
N CYS A 306 5.93 9.33 -5.36
CA CYS A 306 5.33 8.02 -5.65
C CYS A 306 5.88 7.34 -6.93
N TYR A 307 7.20 7.31 -7.09
CA TYR A 307 7.86 6.34 -7.97
C TYR A 307 7.90 4.95 -7.31
N ALA A 308 8.15 4.95 -6.00
CA ALA A 308 8.05 3.79 -5.14
C ALA A 308 6.91 3.92 -4.13
N MET A 309 6.33 2.79 -3.72
CA MET A 309 5.36 2.70 -2.62
C MET A 309 5.54 1.39 -1.85
N THR A 310 4.97 1.32 -0.65
CA THR A 310 4.99 0.06 0.10
C THR A 310 4.04 -0.96 -0.52
N ILE A 311 4.33 -2.25 -0.34
CA ILE A 311 3.44 -3.33 -0.77
C ILE A 311 2.02 -3.16 -0.19
N ASN A 312 1.91 -2.75 1.07
CA ASN A 312 0.62 -2.49 1.73
C ASN A 312 -0.17 -1.38 1.01
N LYS A 313 0.51 -0.37 0.43
CA LYS A 313 -0.13 0.73 -0.30
C LYS A 313 -0.41 0.40 -1.76
N SER A 314 0.23 -0.62 -2.33
CA SER A 314 -0.06 -1.10 -3.67
C SER A 314 -1.28 -2.05 -3.71
N GLN A 315 -1.71 -2.57 -2.56
CA GLN A 315 -2.90 -3.43 -2.47
C GLN A 315 -4.13 -2.76 -3.09
N GLY A 316 -4.83 -3.49 -3.96
CA GLY A 316 -5.96 -2.98 -4.75
C GLY A 316 -5.58 -2.29 -6.07
N GLN A 317 -4.30 -1.99 -6.32
CA GLN A 317 -3.85 -1.41 -7.59
C GLN A 317 -3.49 -2.48 -8.62
N SER A 318 -3.62 -2.16 -9.91
CA SER A 318 -3.18 -2.99 -11.04
C SER A 318 -2.27 -2.17 -11.95
N LEU A 319 -1.08 -2.68 -12.23
CA LEU A 319 -0.01 -2.00 -12.98
C LEU A 319 0.48 -2.90 -14.12
N LYS A 320 0.98 -2.30 -15.21
CA LYS A 320 1.59 -3.06 -16.31
C LYS A 320 3.03 -3.43 -16.02
N GLN A 321 3.78 -2.56 -15.32
CA GLN A 321 5.14 -2.84 -14.89
C GLN A 321 5.27 -2.65 -13.38
N VAL A 322 5.91 -3.60 -12.71
CA VAL A 322 6.16 -3.59 -11.28
C VAL A 322 7.60 -4.01 -11.03
N GLY A 323 8.36 -3.12 -10.40
CA GLY A 323 9.64 -3.48 -9.79
C GLY A 323 9.42 -3.85 -8.34
N LEU A 324 9.62 -5.11 -7.97
CA LEU A 324 9.62 -5.54 -6.58
C LEU A 324 11.05 -5.47 -6.03
N TYR A 325 11.29 -4.53 -5.14
CA TYR A 325 12.58 -4.39 -4.46
C TYR A 325 12.49 -4.93 -3.04
N LEU A 326 13.20 -6.02 -2.79
CA LEU A 326 13.33 -6.68 -1.50
C LEU A 326 14.75 -6.46 -0.98
N SER A 327 15.03 -5.22 -0.53
CA SER A 327 16.25 -4.93 0.26
C SER A 327 16.25 -5.69 1.59
N GLN A 328 15.05 -6.09 2.03
CA GLN A 328 14.80 -7.00 3.14
C GLN A 328 13.62 -7.89 2.77
N PRO A 329 13.53 -9.12 3.32
CA PRO A 329 12.39 -9.99 3.10
C PRO A 329 11.06 -9.38 3.57
N VAL A 330 9.96 -9.88 3.02
CA VAL A 330 8.62 -9.60 3.55
C VAL A 330 8.49 -10.11 4.99
N PHE A 331 7.63 -9.47 5.77
CA PHE A 331 7.56 -9.67 7.22
C PHE A 331 6.13 -9.96 7.73
N THR A 332 5.14 -10.04 6.85
CA THR A 332 3.76 -10.34 7.26
C THR A 332 3.01 -11.15 6.21
N HIS A 333 1.89 -11.71 6.63
CA HIS A 333 1.00 -12.53 5.82
C HIS A 333 0.65 -11.88 4.49
N GLY A 334 0.75 -12.65 3.40
CA GLY A 334 0.20 -12.27 2.10
C GLY A 334 0.93 -11.11 1.42
N GLN A 335 1.98 -10.56 2.02
CA GLN A 335 2.68 -9.39 1.48
C GLN A 335 3.36 -9.73 0.14
N LEU A 336 4.05 -10.87 0.04
CA LEU A 336 4.63 -11.31 -1.23
C LEU A 336 3.54 -11.56 -2.29
N TYR A 337 2.45 -12.23 -1.91
CA TYR A 337 1.29 -12.45 -2.78
C TYR A 337 0.70 -11.13 -3.31
N VAL A 338 0.51 -10.14 -2.45
CA VAL A 338 0.04 -8.81 -2.84
C VAL A 338 0.98 -8.19 -3.85
N ALA A 339 2.29 -8.19 -3.59
CA ALA A 339 3.28 -7.60 -4.48
C ALA A 339 3.25 -8.23 -5.89
N LEU A 340 3.26 -9.56 -5.97
CA LEU A 340 3.28 -10.29 -7.24
C LEU A 340 1.97 -10.14 -8.02
N SER A 341 0.82 -10.04 -7.32
CA SER A 341 -0.49 -9.91 -7.95
C SER A 341 -0.80 -8.52 -8.52
N ARG A 342 0.03 -7.50 -8.22
CA ARG A 342 -0.17 -6.12 -8.73
C ARG A 342 0.09 -6.00 -10.22
N VAL A 343 0.88 -6.89 -10.79
CA VAL A 343 1.24 -6.87 -12.21
C VAL A 343 0.22 -7.62 -13.07
N THR A 344 0.00 -7.16 -14.30
CA THR A 344 -0.95 -7.80 -15.23
C THR A 344 -0.34 -8.96 -16.04
N SER A 345 0.98 -9.02 -16.18
CA SER A 345 1.69 -10.04 -16.95
C SER A 345 3.02 -10.39 -16.31
N ARG A 346 3.54 -11.59 -16.61
CA ARG A 346 4.83 -12.07 -16.09
C ARG A 346 5.99 -11.18 -16.50
N GLN A 347 6.00 -10.73 -17.77
CA GLN A 347 7.05 -9.86 -18.32
C GLN A 347 7.07 -8.48 -17.68
N GLY A 348 5.92 -8.05 -17.15
CA GLY A 348 5.81 -6.78 -16.45
C GLY A 348 6.44 -6.77 -15.06
N LEU A 349 6.90 -7.93 -14.56
CA LEU A 349 7.41 -8.07 -13.20
C LEU A 349 8.92 -8.23 -13.24
N LYS A 350 9.61 -7.39 -12.46
CA LYS A 350 11.04 -7.53 -12.19
C LYS A 350 11.28 -7.49 -10.69
N ILE A 351 12.11 -8.40 -10.21
CA ILE A 351 12.36 -8.62 -8.79
C ILE A 351 13.86 -8.46 -8.53
N LEU A 352 14.22 -7.61 -7.58
CA LEU A 352 15.57 -7.47 -7.07
C LEU A 352 15.55 -7.81 -5.58
N ILE A 353 16.37 -8.78 -5.20
CA ILE A 353 16.47 -9.28 -3.83
C ILE A 353 17.89 -9.05 -3.33
N GLU A 354 18.00 -8.53 -2.11
CA GLU A 354 19.23 -8.48 -1.34
C GLU A 354 19.03 -9.32 -0.08
N ASN A 355 19.71 -10.47 -0.03
CA ASN A 355 19.78 -11.31 1.15
C ASN A 355 21.16 -11.16 1.81
N ASN A 356 21.21 -11.57 3.08
CA ASN A 356 22.47 -11.74 3.79
C ASN A 356 23.20 -13.00 3.28
N GLN A 357 24.50 -13.12 3.56
CA GLN A 357 25.39 -14.16 3.01
C GLN A 357 24.90 -15.62 3.17
N GLU A 358 24.00 -15.90 4.13
CA GLU A 358 23.49 -17.24 4.40
C GLU A 358 22.41 -17.71 3.41
N VAL A 359 21.69 -16.79 2.75
CA VAL A 359 20.60 -17.14 1.82
C VAL A 359 20.90 -16.56 0.44
N PRO A 360 20.86 -17.36 -0.64
CA PRO A 360 21.15 -16.86 -1.97
C PRO A 360 20.15 -15.77 -2.43
N ASN A 361 20.61 -14.79 -3.21
CA ASN A 361 19.82 -13.65 -3.72
C ASN A 361 18.72 -14.02 -4.74
N ASN A 362 18.43 -15.31 -4.95
CA ASN A 362 17.28 -15.79 -5.71
C ASN A 362 16.18 -16.39 -4.81
N TYR A 363 16.32 -16.30 -3.49
CA TYR A 363 15.30 -16.73 -2.53
C TYR A 363 14.66 -15.54 -1.83
N THR A 364 13.37 -15.66 -1.48
CA THR A 364 12.70 -14.71 -0.58
C THR A 364 11.79 -15.46 0.37
N LYS A 365 11.58 -14.89 1.56
CA LYS A 365 10.58 -15.35 2.51
C LYS A 365 9.16 -15.16 1.93
N ASN A 366 8.27 -16.10 2.21
CA ASN A 366 6.83 -16.05 1.97
C ASN A 366 6.13 -16.42 3.28
N ILE A 367 5.19 -15.61 3.76
CA ILE A 367 4.52 -15.81 5.04
C ILE A 367 3.03 -16.01 4.79
N VAL A 368 2.49 -17.15 5.19
CA VAL A 368 1.09 -17.55 4.94
C VAL A 368 0.49 -18.16 6.20
N TYR A 369 -0.50 -17.48 6.79
CA TYR A 369 -1.25 -17.94 7.95
C TYR A 369 -2.34 -18.87 7.43
N LYS A 370 -2.07 -20.18 7.47
CA LYS A 370 -2.98 -21.20 6.92
C LYS A 370 -4.32 -21.21 7.65
N ASP A 371 -4.34 -20.91 8.94
CA ASP A 371 -5.54 -20.86 9.78
C ASP A 371 -6.61 -19.91 9.20
N VAL A 372 -6.19 -18.75 8.69
CA VAL A 372 -7.10 -17.76 8.09
C VAL A 372 -7.72 -18.29 6.80
N LEU A 373 -6.98 -19.09 6.04
CA LEU A 373 -7.45 -19.66 4.78
C LEU A 373 -8.34 -20.90 4.97
N GLN A 374 -8.16 -21.63 6.07
CA GLN A 374 -8.97 -22.80 6.41
C GLN A 374 -10.36 -22.44 6.95
N ASN A 375 -10.52 -21.24 7.54
CA ASN A 375 -11.79 -20.71 8.04
C ASN A 375 -12.66 -20.04 6.95
N LEU A 376 -12.47 -20.38 5.66
CA LEU A 376 -13.16 -19.77 4.51
C LEU A 376 -14.18 -20.68 3.84
#